data_AF-A0A4Q5C6J6-F1
#
_entry.id   AF-A0A4Q5C6J6-F1
#
_cell.length_a   1.000
_cell.length_b   1.000
_cell.length_c   1.000
_cell.angle_alpha   90.00
_cell.angle_beta   90.00
_cell.angle_gamma   90.00
#
_symmetry.space_group_name_H-M   'P 1'
#
loop_
_entity.id
_entity.type
_entity.pdbx_description
1 polymer ?
#
loop_
_entity_poly.entity_id
_entity_poly.type
_entity_poly.pdbx_seq_one_letter_code
_entity_poly.pdbx_strand_id
1 'polypeptide(L)'
;MGLLGLSRKQKETWASIVIQGIKPGMQIDDALLKNATEIYISQHIRILEDSVRLVMESKNQKTREERYDLSLQHFDALSKIQKYADKKQKKRIADAQDQFMIMNENYKHPERIRKQEKQDRKKKKRDDFWETYGTMEILDDILGDHKKS
;
A
#
# COMPACT_ATOMS: atom_id res chain seq x y z
N MET A 1 -21.26 11.46 -10.08
CA MET A 1 -21.12 11.31 -11.55
C MET A 1 -21.94 10.11 -11.96
N GLY A 2 -23.17 10.33 -12.43
CA GLY A 2 -24.13 9.28 -12.77
C GLY A 2 -23.78 8.56 -14.07
N LEU A 3 -24.20 7.29 -14.17
CA LEU A 3 -24.02 6.36 -15.31
C LEU A 3 -24.59 6.84 -16.66
N LEU A 4 -25.24 8.01 -16.70
CA LEU A 4 -26.07 8.50 -17.81
C LEU A 4 -25.28 8.99 -19.04
N GLY A 5 -23.96 8.80 -19.10
CA GLY A 5 -23.11 9.31 -20.18
C GLY A 5 -22.20 8.30 -20.87
N LEU A 6 -22.23 7.01 -20.52
CA LEU A 6 -21.37 6.01 -21.15
C LEU A 6 -22.02 5.43 -22.40
N SER A 7 -21.29 5.43 -23.52
CA SER A 7 -21.71 4.76 -24.75
C SER A 7 -21.80 3.24 -24.56
N ARG A 8 -22.59 2.57 -25.41
CA ARG A 8 -22.71 1.10 -25.41
C ARG A 8 -21.33 0.42 -25.45
N LYS A 9 -20.43 0.90 -26.31
CA LYS A 9 -19.05 0.39 -26.45
C LYS A 9 -18.23 0.57 -25.17
N GLN A 10 -18.42 1.70 -24.46
CA GLN A 10 -17.76 1.93 -23.17
C GLN A 10 -18.28 1.00 -22.08
N LYS A 11 -19.58 0.74 -22.04
CA LYS A 11 -20.18 -0.23 -21.11
C LYS A 11 -19.72 -1.66 -21.40
N GLU A 12 -19.65 -2.06 -22.68
CA GLU A 12 -19.11 -3.36 -23.09
C GLU A 12 -17.63 -3.51 -22.71
N THR A 13 -16.81 -2.48 -22.93
CA THR A 13 -15.41 -2.47 -22.51
C THR A 13 -15.29 -2.59 -21.00
N TRP A 14 -16.07 -1.81 -20.24
CA TRP A 14 -16.10 -1.87 -18.78
C TRP A 14 -16.49 -3.28 -18.31
N ALA A 15 -17.58 -3.83 -18.82
CA ALA A 15 -18.05 -5.16 -18.43
C ALA A 15 -17.03 -6.26 -18.76
N SER A 16 -16.31 -6.15 -19.87
CA SER A 16 -15.25 -7.11 -20.24
C SER A 16 -14.09 -7.15 -19.24
N ILE A 17 -13.90 -6.10 -18.45
CA ILE A 17 -12.88 -6.02 -17.40
C ILE A 17 -13.37 -6.73 -16.13
N VAL A 18 -14.63 -6.49 -15.73
CA VAL A 18 -15.13 -6.88 -14.39
C VAL A 18 -16.03 -8.12 -14.39
N ILE A 19 -16.52 -8.56 -15.54
CA ILE A 19 -17.40 -9.73 -15.68
C ILE A 19 -16.79 -10.69 -16.69
N GLN A 20 -16.55 -11.92 -16.26
CA GLN A 20 -16.10 -12.99 -17.16
C GLN A 20 -17.24 -13.49 -18.05
N GLY A 21 -16.93 -13.81 -19.31
CA GLY A 21 -17.88 -14.45 -20.23
C GLY A 21 -18.88 -13.51 -20.91
N ILE A 22 -18.71 -12.19 -20.81
CA ILE A 22 -19.52 -11.22 -21.56
C ILE A 22 -19.29 -11.39 -23.06
N LYS A 23 -20.38 -11.58 -23.82
CA LYS A 23 -20.34 -11.59 -25.29
C LYS A 23 -20.67 -10.21 -25.86
N PRO A 24 -20.07 -9.82 -27.01
CA PRO A 24 -20.45 -8.60 -27.70
C PRO A 24 -21.95 -8.55 -27.98
N GLY A 25 -22.56 -7.38 -27.77
CA GLY A 25 -23.99 -7.17 -28.04
C GLY A 25 -24.94 -7.60 -26.92
N MET A 26 -24.48 -8.27 -25.85
CA MET A 26 -25.33 -8.55 -24.68
C MET A 26 -25.82 -7.25 -24.02
N GLN A 27 -27.07 -7.26 -23.55
CA GLN A 27 -27.58 -6.18 -22.70
C GLN A 27 -26.91 -6.28 -21.33
N ILE A 28 -26.32 -5.18 -20.89
CA ILE A 28 -25.57 -5.12 -19.63
C ILE A 28 -26.40 -4.31 -18.65
N ASP A 29 -26.85 -4.97 -17.59
CA ASP A 29 -27.55 -4.31 -16.50
C ASP A 29 -26.58 -3.42 -15.71
N ASP A 30 -27.01 -2.19 -15.43
CA ASP A 30 -26.18 -1.18 -14.78
C ASP A 30 -25.94 -1.48 -13.29
N ALA A 31 -26.91 -2.14 -12.63
CA ALA A 31 -26.75 -2.56 -11.24
C ALA A 31 -25.78 -3.74 -11.13
N LEU A 32 -25.90 -4.73 -12.03
CA LEU A 32 -24.95 -5.83 -12.16
C LEU A 32 -23.53 -5.31 -12.42
N LEU A 33 -23.36 -4.37 -13.35
CA LEU A 33 -22.06 -3.81 -13.69
C LEU A 33 -21.40 -3.08 -12.51
N LYS A 34 -22.19 -2.30 -11.75
CA LYS A 34 -21.73 -1.67 -10.51
C LYS A 34 -21.32 -2.68 -9.45
N ASN A 35 -22.13 -3.72 -9.23
CA ASN A 35 -21.84 -4.75 -8.23
C ASN A 35 -20.57 -5.54 -8.60
N ALA A 36 -20.46 -5.96 -9.87
CA ALA A 36 -19.26 -6.62 -10.38
C ALA A 36 -18.00 -5.75 -10.21
N THR A 37 -18.13 -4.43 -10.42
CA THR A 37 -17.03 -3.48 -10.21
C THR A 37 -16.61 -3.39 -8.74
N GLU A 38 -17.56 -3.36 -7.81
CA GLU A 38 -17.25 -3.32 -6.37
C GLU A 38 -16.54 -4.62 -5.91
N ILE A 39 -17.02 -5.77 -6.40
CA ILE A 39 -16.40 -7.08 -6.13
C ILE A 39 -14.98 -7.11 -6.70
N TYR A 40 -14.82 -6.73 -7.98
CA TYR A 40 -13.54 -6.68 -8.66
C TYR A 40 -12.53 -5.81 -7.91
N ILE A 41 -12.90 -4.57 -7.59
CA ILE A 41 -12.02 -3.64 -6.87
C ILE A 41 -11.65 -4.20 -5.49
N SER A 42 -12.62 -4.70 -4.73
CA SER A 42 -12.38 -5.22 -3.39
C SER A 42 -11.45 -6.44 -3.39
N GLN A 43 -11.62 -7.35 -4.36
CA GLN A 43 -10.75 -8.52 -4.51
C GLN A 43 -9.32 -8.10 -4.90
N HIS A 44 -9.19 -7.23 -5.90
CA HIS A 44 -7.87 -6.79 -6.36
C HIS A 44 -7.12 -5.98 -5.31
N ILE A 45 -7.80 -5.12 -4.54
CA ILE A 45 -7.18 -4.40 -3.41
C ILE A 45 -6.69 -5.40 -2.36
N ARG A 46 -7.52 -6.35 -1.93
CA ARG A 46 -7.13 -7.33 -0.92
C ARG A 46 -5.89 -8.11 -1.34
N ILE A 47 -5.85 -8.60 -2.58
CA ILE A 47 -4.70 -9.37 -3.08
C ILE A 47 -3.45 -8.48 -3.19
N LEU A 48 -3.62 -7.22 -3.61
CA LEU A 48 -2.51 -6.26 -3.68
C LEU A 48 -1.92 -6.01 -2.29
N GLU A 49 -2.75 -5.69 -1.31
CA GLU A 49 -2.33 -5.43 0.08
C GLU A 49 -1.64 -6.66 0.71
N ASP A 50 -2.23 -7.85 0.56
CA ASP A 50 -1.63 -9.09 1.06
C ASP A 50 -0.28 -9.38 0.37
N SER A 51 -0.17 -9.11 -0.93
CA SER A 51 1.08 -9.30 -1.67
C SER A 51 2.15 -8.30 -1.25
N VAL A 52 1.78 -7.01 -1.11
CA VAL A 52 2.66 -5.95 -0.59
C VAL A 52 3.24 -6.33 0.77
N ARG A 53 2.39 -6.80 1.70
CA ARG A 53 2.82 -7.27 3.01
C ARG A 53 3.85 -8.41 2.89
N LEU A 54 3.55 -9.42 2.06
CA LEU A 54 4.43 -10.58 1.90
C LEU A 54 5.78 -10.24 1.23
N VAL A 55 5.82 -9.27 0.31
CA VAL A 55 7.08 -8.79 -0.30
C VAL A 55 8.00 -8.16 0.75
N MET A 56 7.40 -7.40 1.68
CA MET A 56 8.12 -6.67 2.72
C MET A 56 8.58 -7.58 3.88
N GLU A 57 7.75 -8.54 4.28
CA GLU A 57 7.96 -9.32 5.51
C GLU A 57 8.61 -10.69 5.29
N SER A 58 8.45 -11.29 4.11
CA SER A 58 8.95 -12.65 3.87
C SER A 58 10.47 -12.71 3.87
N LYS A 59 11.03 -13.75 4.51
CA LYS A 59 12.47 -14.07 4.44
C LYS A 59 12.82 -14.91 3.21
N ASN A 60 11.82 -15.54 2.57
CA ASN A 60 12.03 -16.37 1.39
C ASN A 60 12.04 -15.52 0.12
N GLN A 61 13.18 -15.48 -0.56
CA GLN A 61 13.39 -14.65 -1.76
C GLN A 61 12.44 -15.02 -2.90
N LYS A 62 12.22 -16.30 -3.18
CA LYS A 62 11.31 -16.76 -4.23
C LYS A 62 9.88 -16.28 -3.96
N THR A 63 9.42 -16.39 -2.71
CA THR A 63 8.11 -15.88 -2.32
C THR A 63 8.01 -14.37 -2.51
N ARG A 64 9.07 -13.61 -2.21
CA ARG A 64 9.06 -12.14 -2.42
C ARG A 64 8.94 -11.78 -3.90
N GLU A 65 9.68 -12.47 -4.77
CA GLU A 65 9.63 -12.26 -6.23
C GLU A 65 8.24 -12.57 -6.79
N GLU A 66 7.70 -13.75 -6.49
CA GLU A 66 6.36 -14.16 -6.96
C GLU A 66 5.27 -13.21 -6.46
N ARG A 67 5.37 -12.71 -5.22
CA ARG A 67 4.42 -11.74 -4.66
C ARG A 67 4.60 -10.34 -5.25
N TYR A 68 5.82 -9.96 -5.60
CA TYR A 68 6.08 -8.69 -6.28
C TYR A 68 5.45 -8.69 -7.68
N ASP A 69 5.65 -9.75 -8.46
CA ASP A 69 5.01 -9.90 -9.78
C ASP A 69 3.48 -9.92 -9.68
N LEU A 70 2.94 -10.63 -8.68
CA LEU A 70 1.51 -10.62 -8.42
C LEU A 70 1.01 -9.21 -8.08
N SER A 71 1.72 -8.47 -7.24
CA SER A 71 1.35 -7.09 -6.88
C SER A 71 1.34 -6.14 -8.09
N LEU A 72 2.28 -6.29 -9.03
CA LEU A 72 2.29 -5.55 -10.30
C LEU A 72 1.02 -5.82 -11.13
N GLN A 73 0.62 -7.10 -11.25
CA GLN A 73 -0.58 -7.48 -11.99
C GLN A 73 -1.84 -6.86 -11.38
N HIS A 74 -1.97 -6.88 -10.06
CA HIS A 74 -3.15 -6.31 -9.39
C HIS A 74 -3.14 -4.78 -9.41
N PHE A 75 -1.97 -4.12 -9.35
CA PHE A 75 -1.85 -2.68 -9.54
C PHE A 75 -2.33 -2.22 -10.93
N ASP A 76 -1.92 -2.91 -11.99
CA ASP A 76 -2.32 -2.61 -13.37
C ASP A 76 -3.82 -2.85 -13.58
N ALA A 77 -4.35 -3.96 -13.04
CA ALA A 77 -5.79 -4.24 -13.05
C ALA A 77 -6.62 -3.12 -12.37
N LEU A 78 -6.19 -2.63 -11.21
CA LEU A 78 -6.84 -1.50 -10.53
C LEU A 78 -6.75 -0.20 -11.34
N SER A 79 -5.62 0.05 -12.01
CA SER A 79 -5.44 1.21 -12.88
C SER A 79 -6.42 1.22 -14.06
N LYS A 80 -6.65 0.05 -14.67
CA LYS A 80 -7.58 -0.10 -15.81
C LYS A 80 -9.03 0.19 -15.43
N ILE A 81 -9.46 -0.23 -14.25
CA ILE A 81 -10.85 -0.05 -13.78
C ILE A 81 -11.11 1.34 -13.17
N GLN A 82 -10.06 2.05 -12.74
CA GLN A 82 -10.16 3.32 -12.01
C GLN A 82 -11.03 4.38 -12.70
N LYS A 83 -11.04 4.44 -14.04
CA LYS A 83 -11.85 5.40 -14.80
C LYS A 83 -13.36 5.18 -14.68
N TYR A 84 -13.79 3.96 -14.36
CA TYR A 84 -15.19 3.58 -14.16
C TYR A 84 -15.62 3.56 -12.70
N ALA A 85 -14.66 3.70 -11.78
CA ALA A 85 -14.91 3.70 -10.34
C ALA A 85 -15.56 5.00 -9.86
N ASP A 86 -16.41 4.89 -8.83
CA ASP A 86 -16.95 6.05 -8.14
C ASP A 86 -15.90 6.74 -7.24
N LYS A 87 -16.28 7.86 -6.61
CA LYS A 87 -15.36 8.64 -5.78
C LYS A 87 -14.80 7.85 -4.59
N LYS A 88 -15.62 7.01 -3.95
CA LYS A 88 -15.22 6.21 -2.78
C LYS A 88 -14.30 5.07 -3.20
N GLN A 89 -14.64 4.40 -4.29
CA GLN A 89 -13.83 3.36 -4.91
C GLN A 89 -12.47 3.89 -5.37
N LYS A 90 -12.44 5.06 -6.03
CA LYS A 90 -11.19 5.73 -6.44
C LYS A 90 -10.26 6.01 -5.27
N LYS A 91 -10.82 6.45 -4.13
CA LYS A 91 -10.02 6.67 -2.92
C LYS A 91 -9.38 5.38 -2.45
N ARG A 92 -10.16 4.30 -2.30
CA ARG A 92 -9.64 2.98 -1.90
C ARG A 92 -8.58 2.45 -2.86
N ILE A 93 -8.77 2.64 -4.17
CA ILE A 93 -7.78 2.28 -5.19
C ILE A 93 -6.48 3.07 -4.96
N ALA A 94 -6.57 4.39 -4.80
CA ALA A 94 -5.40 5.24 -4.59
C ALA A 94 -4.65 4.84 -3.31
N ASP A 95 -5.36 4.67 -2.20
CA ASP A 95 -4.76 4.26 -0.93
C ASP A 95 -3.97 2.94 -1.07
N ALA A 96 -4.53 1.93 -1.76
CA ALA A 96 -3.86 0.66 -2.01
C ALA A 96 -2.68 0.77 -2.99
N GLN A 97 -2.80 1.61 -4.02
CA GLN A 97 -1.74 1.90 -4.98
C GLN A 97 -0.57 2.64 -4.33
N ASP A 98 -0.83 3.55 -3.40
CA ASP A 98 0.21 4.27 -2.66
C ASP A 98 1.04 3.30 -1.79
N GLN A 99 0.38 2.34 -1.13
CA GLN A 99 1.09 1.26 -0.40
C GLN A 99 1.99 0.44 -1.31
N PHE A 100 1.49 0.09 -2.50
CA PHE A 100 2.31 -0.58 -3.51
C PHE A 100 3.51 0.27 -3.93
N MET A 101 3.34 1.58 -4.16
CA MET A 101 4.44 2.45 -4.57
C MET A 101 5.55 2.54 -3.53
N ILE A 102 5.19 2.63 -2.24
CA ILE A 102 6.14 2.57 -1.13
C ILE A 102 6.91 1.24 -1.14
N MET A 103 6.19 0.12 -1.24
CA MET A 103 6.80 -1.21 -1.31
C MET A 103 7.72 -1.35 -2.52
N ASN A 104 7.30 -0.87 -3.68
CA ASN A 104 8.05 -0.95 -4.93
C ASN A 104 9.37 -0.16 -4.87
N GLU A 105 9.36 1.03 -4.27
CA GLU A 105 10.58 1.81 -4.03
C GLU A 105 11.54 1.04 -3.10
N ASN A 106 11.02 0.47 -2.01
CA ASN A 106 11.79 -0.32 -1.07
C ASN A 106 12.39 -1.57 -1.72
N TYR A 107 11.61 -2.24 -2.59
CA TYR A 107 12.02 -3.45 -3.29
C TYR A 107 13.11 -3.17 -4.33
N LYS A 108 12.98 -2.10 -5.12
CA LYS A 108 13.96 -1.73 -6.16
C LYS A 108 15.21 -1.06 -5.61
N HIS A 109 15.13 -0.40 -4.46
CA HIS A 109 16.23 0.37 -3.90
C HIS A 109 16.55 -0.02 -2.44
N PRO A 110 16.90 -1.30 -2.18
CA PRO A 110 17.16 -1.78 -0.81
C PRO A 110 18.32 -1.06 -0.12
N GLU A 111 19.30 -0.57 -0.88
CA GLU A 111 20.45 0.17 -0.35
C GLU A 111 20.09 1.54 0.24
N ARG A 112 19.02 2.20 -0.26
CA ARG A 112 18.53 3.46 0.32
C ARG A 112 17.97 3.22 1.72
N ILE A 113 17.16 2.17 1.85
CA ILE A 113 16.59 1.73 3.13
C ILE A 113 17.70 1.36 4.12
N ARG A 114 18.68 0.55 3.71
CA ARG A 114 19.82 0.18 4.57
C ARG A 114 20.60 1.39 5.07
N LYS A 115 20.83 2.40 4.23
CA LYS A 115 21.51 3.64 4.63
C LYS A 115 20.68 4.45 5.60
N GLN A 116 19.38 4.57 5.36
CA GLN A 116 18.44 5.30 6.21
C GLN A 116 18.32 4.65 7.58
N GLU A 117 18.09 3.33 7.64
CA GLU A 117 18.09 2.58 8.90
C GLU A 117 19.40 2.72 9.69
N LYS A 118 20.54 2.76 9.00
CA LYS A 118 21.84 2.96 9.66
C LYS A 118 21.96 4.36 10.25
N GLN A 119 21.42 5.38 9.58
CA GLN A 119 21.37 6.75 10.11
C GLN A 119 20.39 6.85 11.29
N ASP A 120 19.21 6.25 11.19
CA ASP A 120 18.22 6.24 12.26
C ASP A 120 18.73 5.51 13.51
N ARG A 121 19.43 4.38 13.33
CA ARG A 121 20.11 3.69 14.44
C ARG A 121 21.19 4.56 15.09
N LYS A 122 21.95 5.33 14.31
CA LYS A 122 22.95 6.26 14.86
C LYS A 122 22.29 7.39 15.63
N LYS A 123 21.20 7.95 15.11
CA LYS A 123 20.41 8.98 15.76
C LYS A 123 19.83 8.45 17.08
N LYS A 124 19.15 7.30 17.05
CA LYS A 124 18.62 6.65 18.25
C LYS A 124 19.70 6.41 19.31
N LYS A 125 20.86 5.84 18.93
CA LYS A 125 21.97 5.65 19.88
C LYS A 125 22.49 6.95 20.50
N ARG A 126 22.51 8.04 19.73
CA ARG A 126 22.91 9.35 20.24
C ARG A 126 21.85 9.91 21.18
N ASP A 127 20.58 9.77 20.84
CA ASP A 127 19.46 10.26 21.65
C ASP A 127 19.40 9.47 22.97
N ASP A 128 19.49 8.13 22.92
CA ASP A 128 19.60 7.23 24.09
C ASP A 128 20.82 7.61 24.98
N PHE A 129 21.95 7.98 24.37
CA PHE A 129 23.16 8.41 25.10
C PHE A 129 22.89 9.70 25.89
N TRP A 130 22.31 10.73 25.27
CA TRP A 130 22.00 11.98 25.93
C TRP A 130 20.91 11.85 27.01
N GLU A 131 19.92 10.98 26.80
CA GLU A 131 18.94 10.67 27.84
C GLU A 131 19.62 10.03 29.07
N THR A 132 20.47 9.03 28.84
CA THR A 132 21.18 8.35 29.94
C THR A 132 22.14 9.28 30.67
N TYR A 133 22.93 10.08 29.94
CA TYR A 133 23.87 11.02 30.54
C TYR A 133 23.15 12.15 31.28
N GLY A 134 22.09 12.71 30.69
CA GLY A 134 21.26 13.73 31.34
C GLY A 134 20.59 13.22 32.63
N THR A 135 20.16 11.96 32.67
CA THR A 135 19.66 11.37 33.92
C THR A 135 20.76 11.19 34.97
N MET A 136 22.01 10.95 34.55
CA MET A 136 23.12 10.76 35.46
C MET A 136 23.62 12.09 36.05
N GLU A 137 23.65 13.16 35.25
CA GLU A 137 23.91 14.53 35.73
C GLU A 137 22.86 15.01 36.74
N ILE A 138 21.58 14.76 36.47
CA ILE A 138 20.49 15.09 37.42
C ILE A 138 20.64 14.29 38.74
N LEU A 139 21.07 13.03 38.67
CA LEU A 139 21.29 12.21 39.85
C LEU A 139 22.52 12.64 40.65
N ASP A 140 23.61 13.04 39.99
CA ASP A 140 24.81 13.57 40.65
C ASP A 140 24.54 14.93 41.31
N ASP A 141 23.71 15.80 40.73
CA ASP A 141 23.27 17.05 41.35
C ASP A 141 22.39 16.80 42.60
N ILE A 142 21.48 15.81 42.55
CA ILE A 142 20.61 15.45 43.68
C ILE A 142 21.39 14.73 44.80
N LEU A 143 22.35 13.86 44.47
CA LEU A 143 23.14 13.08 45.44
C LEU A 143 24.38 13.83 45.96
N GLY A 144 24.90 14.79 45.19
CA GLY A 144 26.02 15.65 45.57
C GLY A 144 25.68 16.62 46.69
N ASP A 145 24.44 17.14 46.71
CA ASP A 145 23.97 18.05 47.76
C ASP A 145 23.73 17.35 49.12
N HIS A 146 23.54 16.03 49.13
CA HIS A 146 23.37 15.26 50.38
C HIS A 146 24.68 14.90 51.09
N LYS A 147 25.86 15.22 50.55
CA LYS A 147 27.17 14.93 51.16
C LYS A 147 27.80 16.12 51.92
N LYS A 148 27.09 17.24 52.05
CA LYS A 148 27.49 18.36 52.91
C LYS A 148 26.49 18.56 54.05
N SER A 149 26.56 17.71 55.07
CA SER A 149 26.03 17.99 56.40
C SER A 149 26.83 17.27 57.47
#